data_AF-A0A3B9BYC8-F1
#
_entry.id   AF-A0A3B9BYC8-F1
#
_cell.length_a   1.000
_cell.length_b   1.000
_cell.length_c   1.000
_cell.angle_alpha   90.00
_cell.angle_beta   90.00
_cell.angle_gamma   90.00
#
_symmetry.space_group_name_H-M   'P 1'
#
loop_
_entity.id
_entity.type
_entity.pdbx_description
1 polymer ?
#
loop_
_entity_poly.entity_id
_entity_poly.type
_entity_poly.pdbx_seq_one_letter_code
_entity_poly.pdbx_strand_id
1 'polypeptide(L)'
;DTVCTHVADVDRSKITIYTGNYTFWYESSQLAARQQSDKNKKMEEKRKDLLDFIARFSANASKSKQATSRKKALEKLVIEDIKPSNRRYPGIIFKPERQVGNDILKVEKLSAYHEGNTLFEDVSFDIGRTDK
;
A
#
# COMPACT_ATOMS: atom_id res chain seq x y z
N ASP A 1 14.21 -14.10 -0.67
CA ASP A 1 13.32 -15.10 -1.29
C ASP A 1 13.79 -16.54 -1.23
N THR A 2 15.08 -16.82 -1.21
CA THR A 2 15.62 -18.17 -1.49
C THR A 2 15.38 -19.23 -0.41
N VAL A 3 15.02 -18.86 0.82
CA VAL A 3 14.89 -19.81 1.95
C VAL A 3 13.46 -19.91 2.50
N CYS A 4 12.62 -18.90 2.24
CA CYS A 4 11.29 -18.82 2.84
C CYS A 4 10.28 -19.66 2.06
N THR A 5 9.62 -20.60 2.74
CA THR A 5 8.60 -21.49 2.16
C THR A 5 7.18 -21.16 2.60
N HIS A 6 7.03 -20.42 3.70
CA HIS A 6 5.74 -20.02 4.26
C HIS A 6 5.86 -18.63 4.89
N VAL A 7 4.82 -17.80 4.71
CA VAL A 7 4.72 -16.46 5.30
C VAL A 7 3.47 -16.38 6.16
N ALA A 8 3.63 -16.03 7.43
CA ALA A 8 2.51 -15.73 8.32
C ALA A 8 2.20 -14.23 8.26
N ASP A 9 1.14 -13.87 7.55
CA ASP A 9 0.66 -12.48 7.44
C ASP A 9 -0.24 -12.15 8.64
N VAL A 10 0.09 -11.07 9.34
CA VAL A 10 -0.70 -10.57 10.48
C VAL A 10 -1.38 -9.28 10.06
N ASP A 11 -2.68 -9.35 9.76
CA ASP A 11 -3.48 -8.21 9.36
C ASP A 11 -4.92 -8.34 9.90
N ARG A 12 -5.60 -7.21 10.16
CA ARG A 12 -6.99 -7.16 10.66
C ARG A 12 -7.24 -8.06 11.89
N SER A 13 -6.25 -8.15 12.77
CA SER A 13 -6.26 -9.02 13.96
C SER A 13 -6.43 -10.52 13.65
N LYS A 14 -6.04 -10.96 12.44
CA LYS A 14 -6.05 -12.35 12.01
C LYS A 14 -4.68 -12.72 11.43
N ILE A 15 -4.28 -13.97 11.66
CA ILE A 15 -3.08 -14.56 11.04
C ILE A 15 -3.52 -15.38 9.84
N THR A 16 -2.91 -15.14 8.68
CA THR A 16 -3.15 -15.90 7.45
C THR A 16 -1.82 -16.44 6.94
N ILE A 17 -1.73 -17.75 6.74
CA ILE A 17 -0.51 -18.41 6.25
C ILE A 17 -0.58 -18.48 4.74
N TYR A 18 0.46 -17.98 4.08
CA TYR A 18 0.66 -18.08 2.64
C TYR A 18 1.81 -19.05 2.37
N THR A 19 1.60 -19.99 1.45
CA THR A 19 2.65 -20.88 0.96
C THR A 19 3.46 -20.17 -0.13
N GLY A 20 4.78 -20.18 -0.03
CA GLY A 20 5.68 -19.52 -0.97
C GLY A 20 6.66 -18.58 -0.27
N ASN A 21 7.41 -17.83 -1.09
CA ASN A 21 8.39 -16.88 -0.63
C ASN A 21 7.76 -15.50 -0.34
N TYR A 22 8.59 -14.56 0.12
CA TYR A 22 8.14 -13.22 0.51
C TYR A 22 7.58 -12.44 -0.68
N THR A 23 8.24 -12.48 -1.84
CA THR A 23 7.79 -11.77 -3.04
C THR A 23 6.41 -12.25 -3.50
N PHE A 24 6.20 -13.58 -3.54
CA PHE A 24 4.91 -14.16 -3.89
C PHE A 24 3.80 -13.74 -2.91
N TRP A 25 4.09 -13.77 -1.61
CA TRP A 25 3.16 -13.27 -0.60
C TRP A 25 2.83 -11.79 -0.81
N TYR A 26 3.84 -10.95 -1.07
CA TYR A 26 3.68 -9.51 -1.23
C TYR A 26 2.78 -9.16 -2.42
N GLU A 27 3.02 -9.78 -3.57
CA GLU A 27 2.20 -9.60 -4.78
C GLU A 27 0.76 -10.11 -4.57
N SER A 28 0.63 -11.31 -3.99
CA SER A 28 -0.69 -11.91 -3.70
C SER A 28 -1.49 -11.07 -2.71
N SER A 29 -0.84 -10.58 -1.65
CA SER A 29 -1.45 -9.71 -0.64
C SER A 29 -1.91 -8.38 -1.25
N GLN A 30 -1.09 -7.78 -2.12
CA GLN A 30 -1.49 -6.57 -2.85
C GLN A 30 -2.67 -6.79 -3.79
N LEU A 31 -2.66 -7.89 -4.57
CA LEU A 31 -3.74 -8.22 -5.47
C LEU A 31 -5.05 -8.44 -4.71
N ALA A 32 -5.00 -9.20 -3.61
CA ALA A 32 -6.15 -9.44 -2.75
C ALA A 32 -6.69 -8.13 -2.15
N ALA A 33 -5.81 -7.23 -1.70
CA ALA A 33 -6.20 -5.91 -1.19
C ALA A 33 -6.90 -5.06 -2.26
N ARG A 34 -6.39 -5.03 -3.50
CA ARG A 34 -7.02 -4.33 -4.63
C ARG A 34 -8.40 -4.91 -4.94
N GLN A 35 -8.51 -6.24 -5.07
CA GLN A 35 -9.79 -6.91 -5.35
C GLN A 35 -10.84 -6.63 -4.26
N GLN A 36 -10.44 -6.61 -3.00
CA GLN A 36 -11.36 -6.29 -1.91
C GLN A 36 -11.81 -4.82 -1.98
N SER A 37 -10.89 -3.90 -2.23
CA SER A 37 -11.21 -2.47 -2.43
C SER A 37 -12.20 -2.26 -3.57
N ASP A 38 -11.99 -2.93 -4.70
CA ASP A 38 -12.87 -2.83 -5.87
C ASP A 38 -14.26 -3.41 -5.61
N LYS A 39 -14.34 -4.54 -4.90
CA LYS A 39 -15.61 -5.13 -4.47
C LYS A 39 -16.35 -4.18 -3.53
N ASN A 40 -15.67 -3.61 -2.55
CA ASN A 40 -16.24 -2.66 -1.61
C ASN A 40 -16.78 -1.41 -2.34
N LYS A 41 -16.01 -0.85 -3.28
CA LYS A 41 -16.45 0.29 -4.09
C LYS A 41 -17.71 -0.02 -4.89
N LYS A 42 -17.77 -1.17 -5.57
CA LYS A 42 -18.96 -1.61 -6.31
C LYS A 42 -20.18 -1.82 -5.42
N MET A 43 -19.97 -2.32 -4.20
CA MET A 43 -21.06 -2.50 -3.23
C MET A 43 -21.61 -1.17 -2.73
N GLU A 44 -20.73 -0.20 -2.44
CA GLU A 44 -21.14 1.16 -2.06
C GLU A 44 -21.85 1.91 -3.19
N GLU A 45 -21.38 1.77 -4.45
CA GLU A 45 -22.08 2.33 -5.62
C GLU A 45 -23.49 1.75 -5.75
N LYS A 46 -23.64 0.42 -5.70
CA LYS A 46 -24.96 -0.23 -5.72
C LYS A 46 -25.85 0.22 -4.58
N ARG A 47 -25.28 0.40 -3.38
CA ARG A 47 -26.01 0.87 -2.21
C ARG A 47 -26.56 2.28 -2.44
N LYS A 48 -25.72 3.18 -2.96
CA LYS A 48 -26.11 4.55 -3.28
C LYS A 48 -27.23 4.57 -4.32
N ASP A 49 -27.11 3.78 -5.39
CA ASP A 49 -28.14 3.70 -6.43
C ASP A 49 -29.48 3.19 -5.88
N LEU A 50 -29.46 2.18 -5.01
CA LEU A 50 -30.67 1.67 -4.35
C LEU A 50 -31.30 2.73 -3.43
N LEU A 51 -30.49 3.46 -2.66
CA LEU A 51 -30.95 4.53 -1.77
C LEU A 51 -31.55 5.70 -2.56
N ASP A 52 -30.89 6.14 -3.62
CA ASP A 52 -31.36 7.23 -4.49
C ASP A 52 -32.68 6.86 -5.18
N PHE A 53 -32.82 5.60 -5.62
CA PHE A 53 -34.06 5.10 -6.21
C PHE A 53 -35.20 5.06 -5.18
N ILE A 54 -34.94 4.57 -3.97
CA ILE A 54 -35.93 4.54 -2.89
C ILE A 54 -36.35 5.96 -2.52
N ALA A 55 -35.40 6.89 -2.37
CA ALA A 55 -35.68 8.28 -2.03
C ALA A 55 -36.55 8.98 -3.09
N ARG A 56 -36.29 8.73 -4.38
CA ARG A 56 -37.03 9.34 -5.50
C ARG A 56 -38.42 8.74 -5.72
N PHE A 57 -38.63 7.45 -5.41
CA PHE A 57 -39.84 6.72 -5.81
C PHE A 57 -40.66 6.15 -4.65
N SER A 58 -40.29 6.43 -3.40
CA SER A 58 -41.04 5.99 -2.20
C SER A 58 -42.46 6.55 -2.13
N ALA A 59 -42.66 7.79 -2.59
CA ALA A 59 -43.95 8.48 -2.55
C ALA A 59 -44.79 8.34 -3.83
N ASN A 60 -44.26 7.73 -4.89
CA ASN A 60 -44.98 7.60 -6.16
C ASN A 60 -45.74 6.27 -6.24
N ALA A 61 -47.07 6.33 -6.27
CA ALA A 61 -47.96 5.16 -6.26
C ALA A 61 -47.64 4.14 -7.38
N SER A 62 -47.22 4.61 -8.56
CA SER A 62 -46.88 3.74 -9.71
C SER A 62 -45.60 2.90 -9.53
N LYS A 63 -44.65 3.37 -8.71
CA LYS A 63 -43.33 2.73 -8.49
C LYS A 63 -43.12 2.23 -7.05
N SER A 64 -44.11 2.41 -6.18
CA SER A 64 -44.08 1.99 -4.77
C SER A 64 -43.69 0.52 -4.58
N LYS A 65 -44.28 -0.41 -5.37
CA LYS A 65 -43.94 -1.85 -5.30
C LYS A 65 -42.46 -2.12 -5.63
N GLN A 66 -41.89 -1.40 -6.59
CA GLN A 66 -40.48 -1.54 -6.97
C GLN A 66 -39.55 -0.96 -5.88
N ALA A 67 -39.92 0.20 -5.30
CA ALA A 67 -39.18 0.79 -4.19
C ALA A 67 -39.15 -0.14 -2.96
N THR A 68 -40.27 -0.80 -2.62
CA THR A 68 -40.32 -1.78 -1.52
C THR A 68 -39.45 -3.01 -1.81
N SER A 69 -39.43 -3.51 -3.05
CA SER A 69 -38.56 -4.64 -3.44
C SER A 69 -37.07 -4.27 -3.33
N ARG A 70 -36.70 -3.05 -3.76
CA ARG A 70 -35.33 -2.55 -3.68
C ARG A 70 -34.90 -2.25 -2.24
N LYS A 71 -35.83 -1.82 -1.38
CA LYS A 71 -35.62 -1.71 0.08
C LYS A 71 -35.29 -3.06 0.70
N LYS A 72 -36.03 -4.12 0.37
CA LYS A 72 -35.71 -5.49 0.83
C LYS A 72 -34.35 -5.97 0.29
N ALA A 73 -33.98 -5.60 -0.94
CA ALA A 73 -32.67 -5.92 -1.49
C ALA A 73 -31.53 -5.19 -0.76
N LEU A 74 -31.75 -3.94 -0.37
CA LEU A 74 -30.82 -3.15 0.45
C LEU A 74 -30.67 -3.74 1.86
N GLU A 75 -31.76 -4.18 2.49
CA GLU A 75 -31.72 -4.84 3.81
C GLU A 75 -30.98 -6.19 3.78
N LYS A 76 -31.04 -6.92 2.66
CA LYS A 76 -30.28 -8.17 2.45
C LYS A 76 -28.83 -7.94 2.06
N LEU A 77 -28.45 -6.72 1.72
CA LEU A 77 -27.08 -6.38 1.33
C LEU A 77 -26.25 -6.35 2.62
N VAL A 78 -25.67 -7.50 2.96
CA VAL A 78 -24.79 -7.64 4.12
C VAL A 78 -23.58 -6.74 3.88
N ILE A 79 -23.51 -5.67 4.67
CA ILE A 79 -22.32 -4.84 4.74
C ILE A 79 -21.32 -5.68 5.51
N GLU A 80 -20.41 -6.35 4.78
CA GLU A 80 -19.21 -6.89 5.42
C GLU A 80 -18.48 -5.70 6.05
N ASP A 81 -18.39 -5.72 7.38
CA ASP A 81 -17.77 -4.65 8.14
C ASP A 81 -16.34 -4.46 7.64
N ILE A 82 -16.06 -3.29 7.05
CA ILE A 82 -14.78 -3.02 6.40
C ILE A 82 -13.73 -2.90 7.50
N LYS A 83 -13.10 -4.02 7.86
CA LYS A 83 -12.02 -4.01 8.83
C LYS A 83 -10.82 -3.26 8.23
N PRO A 84 -10.40 -2.15 8.84
CA PRO A 84 -9.21 -1.43 8.42
C PRO A 84 -8.00 -2.36 8.54
N SER A 85 -7.09 -2.28 7.57
CA SER A 85 -5.82 -2.99 7.69
C SER A 85 -5.02 -2.40 8.84
N ASN A 86 -4.37 -3.26 9.63
CA ASN A 86 -3.44 -2.83 10.66
C ASN A 86 -2.03 -2.60 10.10
N ARG A 87 -1.84 -2.82 8.79
CA ARG A 87 -0.54 -2.70 8.14
C ARG A 87 -0.12 -1.23 8.11
N ARG A 88 0.93 -0.90 8.87
CA ARG A 88 1.60 0.40 8.84
C ARG A 88 2.99 0.22 8.26
N TYR A 89 3.30 0.97 7.21
CA TYR A 89 4.65 1.06 6.68
C TYR A 89 5.36 2.25 7.33
N PRO A 90 6.44 2.04 8.10
CA PRO A 90 7.23 3.15 8.61
C PRO A 90 7.88 3.88 7.43
N GLY A 91 7.63 5.17 7.31
CA GLY A 91 8.30 6.04 6.34
C GLY A 91 9.40 6.82 7.04
N ILE A 92 10.67 6.47 6.80
CA ILE A 92 11.79 7.31 7.20
C ILE A 92 12.05 8.29 6.06
N ILE A 93 11.75 9.57 6.31
CA ILE A 93 11.95 10.63 5.33
C ILE A 93 13.12 11.48 5.81
N PHE A 94 14.22 11.44 5.07
CA PHE A 94 15.33 12.35 5.28
C PHE A 94 15.02 13.69 4.63
N LYS A 95 14.99 14.75 5.44
CA LYS A 95 14.83 16.12 4.97
C LYS A 95 16.18 16.83 5.11
N PRO A 96 16.83 17.23 4.00
CA PRO A 96 18.05 18.01 4.11
C PRO A 96 17.74 19.38 4.72
N GLU A 97 18.56 19.81 5.68
CA GLU A 97 18.39 21.13 6.32
C GLU A 97 18.75 22.30 5.40
N ARG A 98 19.58 22.04 4.38
CA ARG A 98 20.05 23.04 3.41
C ARG A 98 20.10 22.49 2.00
N GLN A 99 20.04 23.37 1.01
CA GLN A 99 20.35 23.01 -0.37
C GLN A 99 21.87 22.82 -0.53
N VAL A 100 22.25 21.76 -1.23
CA VAL A 100 23.65 21.50 -1.59
C VAL A 100 24.10 22.41 -2.73
N GLY A 101 25.36 22.84 -2.69
CA GLY A 101 26.01 23.55 -3.80
C GLY A 101 26.26 22.64 -5.01
N ASN A 102 26.93 23.17 -6.03
CA ASN A 102 27.28 22.39 -7.22
C ASN A 102 28.39 21.38 -6.94
N ASP A 103 29.38 21.76 -6.13
CA ASP A 103 30.47 20.90 -5.68
C ASP A 103 30.16 20.38 -4.27
N ILE A 104 30.04 19.06 -4.11
CA ILE A 104 29.72 18.44 -2.82
C ILE A 104 30.99 17.96 -2.12
N LEU A 105 31.81 17.19 -2.84
CA LEU A 105 33.06 16.65 -2.31
C LEU A 105 34.07 16.48 -3.43
N LYS A 106 35.30 16.91 -3.19
CA LYS A 106 36.45 16.67 -4.06
C LYS A 106 37.54 16.00 -3.24
N VAL A 107 37.97 14.83 -3.69
CA VAL A 107 39.02 14.05 -3.04
C VAL A 107 40.14 13.86 -4.05
N GLU A 108 41.37 14.17 -3.63
CA GLU A 108 42.57 14.02 -4.44
C GLU A 108 43.62 13.23 -3.66
N LYS A 109 44.14 12.16 -4.28
CA LYS A 109 45.25 11.34 -3.80
C LYS A 109 45.11 10.85 -2.34
N LEU A 110 43.89 10.46 -1.96
CA LEU A 110 43.64 9.99 -0.60
C LEU A 110 44.18 8.57 -0.43
N SER A 111 44.94 8.37 0.64
CA SER A 111 45.49 7.06 1.03
C SER A 111 45.23 6.81 2.51
N ALA A 112 44.88 5.58 2.85
CA ALA A 112 44.65 5.17 4.23
C ALA A 112 45.25 3.78 4.53
N TYR A 113 45.81 3.66 5.72
CA TYR A 113 46.51 2.47 6.19
C TYR A 113 45.99 2.09 7.59
N HIS A 114 45.79 0.81 7.83
CA HIS A 114 45.41 0.29 9.14
C HIS A 114 46.22 -0.96 9.47
N GLU A 115 46.91 -0.95 10.62
CA GLU A 115 47.73 -2.07 11.11
C GLU A 115 48.72 -2.64 10.07
N GLY A 116 49.32 -1.75 9.27
CA GLY A 116 50.27 -2.12 8.22
C GLY A 116 49.63 -2.63 6.93
N ASN A 117 48.30 -2.73 6.85
CA ASN A 117 47.57 -3.02 5.62
C ASN A 117 47.07 -1.73 4.96
N THR A 118 47.34 -1.60 3.67
CA THR A 118 46.76 -0.53 2.84
C THR A 118 45.28 -0.81 2.64
N LEU A 119 44.42 0.10 3.11
CA LEU A 119 42.98 0.03 2.85
C LEU A 119 42.68 0.53 1.43
N PHE A 120 43.29 1.66 1.07
CA PHE A 120 43.25 2.24 -0.26
C PHE A 120 44.41 3.22 -0.45
N GLU A 121 44.82 3.44 -1.70
CA GLU A 121 45.92 4.32 -2.06
C GLU A 121 45.59 5.10 -3.34
N ASP A 122 45.99 6.37 -3.38
CA ASP A 122 45.85 7.29 -4.53
C ASP A 122 44.41 7.40 -5.07
N VAL A 123 43.42 7.40 -4.17
CA VAL A 123 42.02 7.52 -4.54
C VAL A 123 41.68 8.99 -4.78
N SER A 124 41.25 9.30 -6.00
CA SER A 124 40.77 10.63 -6.39
C SER A 124 39.37 10.52 -7.02
N PHE A 125 38.42 11.31 -6.51
CA PHE A 125 37.06 11.37 -7.06
C PHE A 125 36.37 12.67 -6.67
N ASP A 126 35.46 13.09 -7.53
CA ASP A 126 34.60 14.25 -7.33
C ASP A 126 33.14 13.75 -7.23
N ILE A 127 32.38 14.30 -6.27
CA ILE A 127 30.94 14.10 -6.13
C ILE A 127 30.25 15.43 -6.42
N GLY A 128 29.45 15.44 -7.48
CA GLY A 128 28.58 16.55 -7.87
C GLY A 128 27.15 16.40 -7.35
N ARG A 129 26.34 17.44 -7.56
CA ARG A 129 24.96 17.52 -7.06
C ARG A 129 24.02 16.39 -7.53
N THR A 130 24.28 15.77 -8.68
CA THR A 130 23.39 14.78 -9.31
C THR A 130 23.90 13.35 -9.26
N ASP A 131 25.05 13.12 -8.61
CA ASP A 131 25.60 11.77 -8.48
C ASP A 131 24.75 10.94 -7.52
N LYS A 132 24.57 9.66 -7.87
CA LYS A 132 23.69 8.71 -7.17
C LYS A 132 24.47 7.73 -6.32
#